data_AF-A0A0P7XF03-F1
#
_entry.id   AF-A0A0P7XF03-F1
#
_cell.length_a   1.000
_cell.length_b   1.000
_cell.length_c   1.000
_cell.angle_alpha   90.00
_cell.angle_beta   90.00
_cell.angle_gamma   90.00
#
_symmetry.space_group_name_H-M   'P 1'
#
loop_
_entity.id
_entity.type
_entity.pdbx_description
1 polymer ?
#
loop_
_entity_poly.entity_id
_entity_poly.type
_entity_poly.pdbx_seq_one_letter_code
_entity_poly.pdbx_strand_id
1 'polypeptide(L)'
;MLIPGERRNGGEPAKDDALRRLRDHLDDPLLARTPEGLSPTPRAAELAPLVARIVQDAGVCIAGAGYFDAATVQVQFAIGAPDRFNLPVFLPSLEHPGRIAHGIVVNLRTTDRDEAVRLIEARGIDLAIGWFDGTPPHPARSFAFEDRVVCLCRANHPLAGRGLRRRRVRAAQWPRRWAVPRNA
;
A
#
# COMPACT_ATOMS: atom_id res chain seq x y z
N MET A 1 -55.27 -1.65 9.18
CA MET A 1 -54.68 -1.10 7.94
C MET A 1 -53.23 -0.77 8.26
N LEU A 2 -52.30 -1.35 7.52
CA LEU A 2 -50.94 -1.73 7.93
C LEU A 2 -49.95 -0.55 8.01
N ILE A 3 -49.06 -0.62 9.00
CA ILE A 3 -47.88 0.24 9.17
C ILE A 3 -46.81 -0.17 8.13
N PRO A 4 -46.13 0.76 7.45
CA PRO A 4 -45.08 0.44 6.48
C PRO A 4 -43.87 -0.20 7.15
N GLY A 5 -43.43 -1.33 6.60
CA GLY A 5 -42.36 -2.16 7.15
C GLY A 5 -41.02 -1.46 7.26
N GLU A 6 -40.43 -1.58 8.45
CA GLU A 6 -39.02 -1.34 8.69
C GLU A 6 -38.18 -2.27 7.83
N ARG A 7 -37.40 -1.71 6.90
CA ARG A 7 -36.23 -2.40 6.36
C ARG A 7 -35.16 -2.40 7.44
N ARG A 8 -35.20 -3.41 8.30
CA ARG A 8 -34.15 -3.69 9.29
C ARG A 8 -32.90 -4.14 8.52
N ASN A 9 -31.92 -3.25 8.43
CA ASN A 9 -30.59 -3.52 7.89
C ASN A 9 -29.90 -4.53 8.83
N GLY A 10 -29.98 -5.83 8.52
CA GLY A 10 -29.45 -6.91 9.36
C GLY A 10 -27.93 -7.01 9.24
N GLY A 11 -27.20 -6.16 9.96
CA GLY A 11 -25.73 -6.12 9.98
C GLY A 11 -25.05 -7.10 10.94
N GLU A 12 -25.74 -7.65 11.94
CA GLU A 12 -25.04 -8.26 13.10
C GLU A 12 -24.98 -9.80 13.18
N PRO A 13 -25.94 -10.63 12.70
CA PRO A 13 -25.84 -12.10 12.92
C PRO A 13 -25.20 -12.90 11.78
N ALA A 14 -25.13 -12.35 10.56
CA ALA A 14 -24.63 -13.08 9.39
C ALA A 14 -23.09 -13.13 9.28
N LYS A 15 -22.40 -12.12 9.84
CA LYS A 15 -20.93 -12.07 9.88
C LYS A 15 -20.34 -13.10 10.84
N ASP A 16 -21.02 -13.35 11.96
CA ASP A 16 -20.56 -14.27 12.99
C ASP A 16 -20.67 -15.75 12.58
N ASP A 17 -21.69 -16.15 11.83
CA ASP A 17 -21.82 -17.56 11.41
C ASP A 17 -20.78 -17.96 10.36
N ALA A 18 -20.47 -17.07 9.41
CA ALA A 18 -19.39 -17.29 8.44
C ALA A 18 -18.03 -17.37 9.14
N LEU A 19 -17.75 -16.46 10.09
CA LEU A 19 -16.52 -16.49 10.86
C LEU A 19 -16.42 -17.74 11.75
N ARG A 20 -17.53 -18.16 12.34
CA ARG A 20 -17.62 -19.40 13.14
C ARG A 20 -17.28 -20.63 12.30
N ARG A 21 -17.90 -20.79 11.12
CA ARG A 21 -17.59 -21.90 10.21
C ARG A 21 -16.13 -21.90 9.77
N LEU A 22 -15.55 -20.72 9.55
CA LEU A 22 -14.14 -20.57 9.20
C LEU A 22 -13.22 -20.97 10.35
N ARG A 23 -13.56 -20.59 11.60
CA ARG A 23 -12.85 -21.04 12.80
C ARG A 23 -12.88 -22.56 12.94
N ASP A 24 -14.05 -23.16 12.73
CA ASP A 24 -14.23 -24.62 12.81
C ASP A 24 -13.43 -25.35 11.71
N HIS A 25 -13.38 -24.82 10.48
CA HIS A 25 -12.63 -25.45 9.37
C HIS A 25 -11.12 -25.29 9.49
N LEU A 26 -10.65 -24.18 10.07
CA LEU A 26 -9.23 -23.92 10.25
C LEU A 26 -8.70 -24.46 11.57
N ASP A 27 -9.58 -24.87 12.48
CA ASP A 27 -9.26 -25.24 13.86
C ASP A 27 -8.41 -24.13 14.53
N ASP A 28 -8.85 -22.88 14.36
CA ASP A 28 -8.18 -21.68 14.89
C ASP A 28 -9.23 -20.60 15.22
N PRO A 29 -9.17 -19.93 16.38
CA PRO A 29 -10.14 -18.91 16.75
C PRO A 29 -10.04 -17.62 15.92
N LEU A 30 -8.96 -17.47 15.12
CA LEU A 30 -8.58 -16.37 14.23
C LEU A 30 -8.35 -15.02 14.90
N LEU A 31 -9.11 -14.70 15.94
CA LEU A 31 -8.99 -13.50 16.74
C LEU A 31 -8.92 -13.89 18.21
N ALA A 32 -7.86 -13.48 18.90
CA ALA A 32 -7.68 -13.62 20.33
C ALA A 32 -8.00 -12.30 21.04
N ARG A 33 -8.52 -12.37 22.27
CA ARG A 33 -8.79 -11.22 23.11
C ARG A 33 -7.50 -10.80 23.82
N THR A 34 -7.00 -9.60 23.54
CA THR A 34 -5.85 -8.98 24.20
C THR A 34 -6.30 -7.78 25.04
N PRO A 35 -5.44 -7.24 25.93
CA PRO A 35 -5.75 -6.01 26.68
C PRO A 35 -6.09 -4.81 25.79
N GLU A 36 -5.55 -4.77 24.56
CA GLU A 36 -5.83 -3.72 23.57
C GLU A 36 -7.09 -3.98 22.72
N GLY A 37 -7.73 -5.15 22.83
CA GLY A 37 -8.95 -5.48 22.10
C GLY A 37 -8.95 -6.87 21.46
N LEU A 38 -9.43 -6.97 20.23
CA LEU A 38 -9.36 -8.20 19.42
C LEU A 38 -8.15 -8.13 18.49
N SER A 39 -7.26 -9.11 18.58
CA SER A 39 -6.04 -9.18 17.77
C SER A 39 -5.97 -10.51 17.02
N PRO A 40 -5.47 -10.57 15.77
CA PRO A 40 -5.33 -11.81 15.03
C PRO A 40 -4.38 -12.81 15.73
N THR A 41 -4.69 -14.10 15.64
CA THR A 41 -3.76 -15.17 16.03
C THR A 41 -2.55 -15.20 15.08
N PRO A 42 -1.41 -15.80 15.47
CA PRO A 42 -0.27 -15.96 14.58
C PRO A 42 -0.66 -16.66 13.26
N ARG A 43 -1.49 -17.71 13.35
CA ARG A 43 -2.01 -18.43 12.20
C ARG A 43 -2.93 -17.57 11.32
N ALA A 44 -3.80 -16.75 11.92
CA ALA A 44 -4.64 -15.83 11.17
C ALA A 44 -3.80 -14.75 10.46
N ALA A 45 -2.74 -14.25 11.09
CA ALA A 45 -1.83 -13.29 10.47
C ALA A 45 -1.08 -13.89 9.28
N GLU A 46 -0.67 -15.16 9.36
CA GLU A 46 -0.06 -15.90 8.25
C GLU A 46 -1.05 -16.17 7.11
N LEU A 47 -2.31 -16.49 7.42
CA LEU A 47 -3.34 -16.82 6.44
C LEU A 47 -3.98 -15.59 5.78
N ALA A 48 -4.02 -14.45 6.47
CA ALA A 48 -4.66 -13.22 5.98
C ALA A 48 -4.26 -12.83 4.55
N PRO A 49 -2.97 -12.74 4.17
CA PRO A 49 -2.59 -12.40 2.80
C PRO A 49 -3.02 -13.46 1.77
N LEU A 50 -3.02 -14.75 2.12
CA LEU A 50 -3.43 -15.83 1.22
C LEU A 50 -4.94 -15.81 0.97
N VAL A 51 -5.73 -15.61 2.03
CA VAL A 51 -7.19 -15.52 1.93
C VAL A 51 -7.62 -14.28 1.16
N ALA A 52 -6.98 -13.13 1.41
CA ALA A 52 -7.24 -11.91 0.65
C ALA A 52 -7.04 -12.14 -0.85
N ARG A 53 -5.98 -12.85 -1.24
CA ARG A 53 -5.73 -13.23 -2.63
C ARG A 53 -6.81 -14.12 -3.22
N ILE A 54 -7.23 -15.17 -2.51
CA ILE A 54 -8.27 -16.08 -2.99
C ILE A 54 -9.58 -15.33 -3.22
N VAL A 55 -9.95 -14.43 -2.31
CA VAL A 55 -11.16 -13.62 -2.44
C VAL A 55 -11.06 -12.65 -3.62
N GLN A 56 -9.90 -12.03 -3.84
CA GLN A 56 -9.66 -11.19 -5.01
C GLN A 56 -9.74 -11.99 -6.31
N ASP A 57 -9.04 -13.12 -6.41
CA ASP A 57 -9.02 -13.98 -7.59
C ASP A 57 -10.42 -14.55 -7.88
N ALA A 58 -11.17 -14.95 -6.85
CA ALA A 58 -12.57 -15.36 -6.99
C ALA A 58 -13.44 -14.19 -7.48
N GLY A 59 -13.22 -12.98 -6.98
CA GLY A 59 -13.88 -11.76 -7.46
C GLY A 59 -13.64 -11.52 -8.94
N VAL A 60 -12.40 -11.67 -9.41
CA VAL A 60 -12.03 -11.56 -10.84
C VAL A 60 -12.72 -12.64 -11.67
N CYS A 61 -12.72 -13.89 -11.20
CA CYS A 61 -13.38 -15.00 -11.89
C CYS A 61 -14.90 -14.81 -12.01
N ILE A 62 -15.54 -14.31 -10.95
CA ILE A 62 -17.00 -14.07 -10.89
C ILE A 62 -17.39 -12.85 -11.74
N ALA A 63 -16.57 -11.79 -11.73
CA ALA A 63 -16.83 -10.59 -12.53
C ALA A 63 -16.71 -10.84 -14.04
N GLY A 64 -16.05 -11.93 -14.46
CA GLY A 64 -15.72 -12.19 -15.86
C GLY A 64 -14.83 -11.09 -16.45
N ALA A 65 -14.68 -11.04 -17.78
CA ALA A 65 -14.06 -9.91 -18.48
C ALA A 65 -14.97 -8.66 -18.49
N GLY A 66 -15.59 -8.35 -17.34
CA GLY A 66 -16.41 -7.17 -17.13
C GLY A 66 -15.56 -5.90 -17.11
N TYR A 67 -16.15 -4.82 -17.59
CA TYR A 67 -15.55 -3.48 -17.55
C TYR A 67 -15.23 -3.09 -16.10
N PHE A 68 -13.98 -2.68 -15.85
CA PHE A 68 -13.60 -2.02 -14.61
C PHE A 68 -14.32 -0.67 -14.54
N ASP A 69 -15.31 -0.55 -13.66
CA ASP A 69 -15.96 0.72 -13.32
C ASP A 69 -15.42 1.22 -11.97
N ALA A 70 -14.58 2.25 -12.05
CA ALA A 70 -13.99 2.89 -10.88
C ALA A 70 -15.06 3.39 -9.90
N ALA A 71 -16.26 3.75 -10.36
CA ALA A 71 -17.33 4.29 -9.52
C ALA A 71 -18.00 3.24 -8.63
N THR A 72 -18.05 1.98 -9.05
CA THR A 72 -18.77 0.91 -8.35
C THR A 72 -17.85 -0.14 -7.74
N VAL A 73 -16.60 -0.22 -8.19
CA VAL A 73 -15.64 -1.24 -7.72
C VAL A 73 -15.28 -1.03 -6.25
N GLN A 74 -15.22 -2.14 -5.50
CA GLN A 74 -14.71 -2.20 -4.13
C GLN A 74 -13.42 -3.00 -4.16
N VAL A 75 -12.28 -2.32 -4.11
CA VAL A 75 -10.97 -2.97 -4.27
C VAL A 75 -9.90 -2.24 -3.44
N GLN A 76 -8.93 -2.99 -2.97
CA GLN A 76 -7.75 -2.45 -2.30
C GLN A 76 -6.53 -2.70 -3.17
N PHE A 77 -5.74 -1.65 -3.41
CA PHE A 77 -4.45 -1.72 -4.09
C PHE A 77 -3.33 -1.46 -3.08
N ALA A 78 -2.36 -2.35 -3.00
CA ALA A 78 -1.13 -2.16 -2.26
C ALA A 78 -0.03 -1.67 -3.20
N ILE A 79 0.54 -0.49 -2.93
CA ILE A 79 1.61 0.10 -3.74
C ILE A 79 2.88 0.25 -2.92
N GLY A 80 3.97 -0.37 -3.40
CA GLY A 80 5.30 -0.22 -2.82
C GLY A 80 6.07 0.92 -3.48
N ALA A 81 6.58 1.86 -2.69
CA ALA A 81 7.41 2.94 -3.20
C ALA A 81 8.41 3.47 -2.16
N PRO A 82 9.53 4.08 -2.57
CA PRO A 82 10.36 4.87 -1.67
C PRO A 82 9.59 6.02 -1.03
N ASP A 83 9.86 6.30 0.25
CA ASP A 83 9.13 7.32 1.04
C ASP A 83 9.09 8.71 0.38
N ARG A 84 10.15 9.06 -0.37
CA ARG A 84 10.23 10.34 -1.11
C ARG A 84 9.10 10.56 -2.13
N PHE A 85 8.35 9.52 -2.49
CA PHE A 85 7.24 9.60 -3.43
C PHE A 85 5.87 9.74 -2.76
N ASN A 86 5.74 9.38 -1.48
CA ASN A 86 4.46 9.35 -0.75
C ASN A 86 3.69 10.67 -0.85
N LEU A 87 4.36 11.80 -0.60
CA LEU A 87 3.71 13.11 -0.66
C LEU A 87 3.66 13.73 -2.06
N PRO A 88 4.78 13.88 -2.80
CA PRO A 88 4.77 14.66 -4.04
C PRO A 88 4.12 13.94 -5.23
N VAL A 89 4.02 12.61 -5.18
CA VAL A 89 3.49 11.81 -6.29
C VAL A 89 2.12 11.22 -5.95
N PHE A 90 2.00 10.55 -4.81
CA PHE A 90 0.75 9.82 -4.52
C PHE A 90 -0.39 10.73 -4.12
N LEU A 91 -0.18 11.73 -3.24
CA LEU A 91 -1.27 12.60 -2.80
C LEU A 91 -1.99 13.28 -3.98
N PRO A 92 -1.31 13.95 -4.94
CA PRO A 92 -1.97 14.53 -6.11
C PRO A 92 -2.64 13.47 -7.01
N SER A 93 -2.02 12.30 -7.13
CA SER A 93 -2.54 11.22 -7.97
C SER A 93 -3.83 10.60 -7.43
N LEU A 94 -4.08 10.71 -6.11
CA LEU A 94 -5.28 10.21 -5.45
C LEU A 94 -6.44 11.21 -5.41
N GLU A 95 -6.19 12.49 -5.71
CA GLU A 95 -7.24 13.52 -5.74
C GLU A 95 -8.31 13.27 -6.81
N HIS A 96 -7.91 12.72 -7.97
CA HIS A 96 -8.84 12.44 -9.07
C HIS A 96 -9.66 11.15 -8.85
N PRO A 97 -9.06 10.00 -8.48
CA PRO A 97 -9.80 8.80 -8.11
C PRO A 97 -10.72 9.03 -6.92
N GLY A 98 -10.30 9.78 -5.88
CA GLY A 98 -11.12 9.99 -4.67
C GLY A 98 -12.47 10.68 -4.92
N ARG A 99 -12.65 11.36 -6.07
CA ARG A 99 -13.90 12.03 -6.43
C ARG A 99 -14.89 11.14 -7.19
N ILE A 100 -14.41 10.04 -7.76
CA ILE A 100 -15.20 9.16 -8.64
C ILE A 100 -15.27 7.74 -8.05
N ALA A 101 -14.22 7.30 -7.37
CA ALA A 101 -13.99 5.93 -6.96
C ALA A 101 -14.00 5.76 -5.44
N HIS A 102 -15.20 5.84 -4.86
CA HIS A 102 -15.39 5.77 -3.40
C HIS A 102 -15.10 4.39 -2.78
N GLY A 103 -15.01 3.34 -3.60
CA GLY A 103 -14.69 1.97 -3.16
C GLY A 103 -13.25 1.55 -3.32
N ILE A 104 -12.37 2.44 -3.83
CA ILE A 104 -10.95 2.13 -4.02
C ILE A 104 -10.16 2.59 -2.80
N VAL A 105 -9.48 1.66 -2.14
CA VAL A 105 -8.52 1.95 -1.06
C VAL A 105 -7.11 1.74 -1.59
N VAL A 106 -6.24 2.72 -1.41
CA VAL A 106 -4.83 2.61 -1.80
C VAL A 106 -3.97 2.56 -0.54
N ASN A 107 -3.29 1.43 -0.34
CA ASN A 107 -2.36 1.20 0.76
C ASN A 107 -0.93 1.47 0.27
N LEU A 108 -0.32 2.55 0.74
CA LEU A 108 1.07 2.88 0.42
C LEU A 108 2.01 2.20 1.42
N ARG A 109 3.00 1.48 0.89
CA ARG A 109 4.05 0.83 1.67
C ARG A 109 5.41 1.40 1.28
N THR A 110 6.11 1.94 2.27
CA THR A 110 7.51 2.35 2.08
C THR A 110 8.36 1.11 1.86
N THR A 111 9.00 1.02 0.70
CA THR A 111 9.84 -0.13 0.30
C THR A 111 11.12 0.36 -0.36
N ASP A 112 12.19 -0.39 -0.17
CA ASP A 112 13.37 -0.27 -1.04
C ASP A 112 13.19 -1.09 -2.32
N ARG A 113 14.18 -1.00 -3.23
CA ARG A 113 14.13 -1.69 -4.52
C ARG A 113 13.98 -3.20 -4.37
N ASP A 114 14.79 -3.82 -3.52
CA ASP A 114 14.89 -5.27 -3.43
C ASP A 114 13.67 -5.84 -2.71
N GLU A 115 13.19 -5.12 -1.69
CA GLU A 115 11.94 -5.43 -1.01
C GLU A 115 10.74 -5.32 -1.94
N ALA A 116 10.65 -4.25 -2.74
CA ALA A 116 9.55 -4.08 -3.69
C ALA A 116 9.50 -5.22 -4.73
N VAL A 117 10.65 -5.67 -5.23
CA VAL A 117 10.71 -6.84 -6.14
C VAL A 117 10.20 -8.10 -5.46
N ARG A 118 10.70 -8.41 -4.25
CA ARG A 118 10.24 -9.58 -3.48
C ARG A 118 8.74 -9.51 -3.21
N LEU A 119 8.21 -8.33 -2.87
CA LEU A 119 6.80 -8.15 -2.56
C LEU A 119 5.91 -8.25 -3.80
N ILE A 120 6.36 -7.81 -4.98
CA ILE A 120 5.63 -8.04 -6.24
C ILE A 120 5.54 -9.54 -6.54
N GLU A 121 6.65 -10.27 -6.44
CA GLU A 121 6.69 -11.72 -6.68
C GLU A 121 5.81 -12.49 -5.70
N ALA A 122 5.86 -12.10 -4.41
CA ALA A 122 5.02 -12.66 -3.36
C ALA A 122 3.57 -12.13 -3.39
N ARG A 123 3.24 -11.20 -4.29
CA ARG A 123 1.95 -10.47 -4.36
C ARG A 123 1.55 -9.79 -3.04
N GLY A 124 2.53 -9.35 -2.25
CA GLY A 124 2.33 -8.49 -1.10
C GLY A 124 2.09 -7.02 -1.47
N ILE A 125 2.39 -6.64 -2.71
CA ILE A 125 2.01 -5.39 -3.37
C ILE A 125 1.54 -5.67 -4.80
N ASP A 126 0.63 -4.83 -5.30
CA ASP A 126 0.09 -4.90 -6.67
C ASP A 126 0.89 -4.07 -7.66
N LEU A 127 1.50 -2.97 -7.18
CA LEU A 127 2.31 -2.06 -7.97
C LEU A 127 3.57 -1.64 -7.22
N ALA A 128 4.68 -1.53 -7.92
CA ALA A 128 5.93 -1.00 -7.39
C ALA A 128 6.37 0.23 -8.19
N ILE A 129 6.60 1.36 -7.50
CA ILE A 129 7.12 2.59 -8.10
C ILE A 129 8.53 2.83 -7.59
N GLY A 130 9.49 2.85 -8.51
CA GLY A 130 10.89 3.00 -8.17
C GLY A 130 11.78 2.89 -9.39
N TRP A 131 13.07 2.89 -9.12
CA TRP A 131 14.08 2.57 -10.13
C TRP A 131 14.49 1.14 -9.91
N PHE A 132 14.33 0.30 -10.93
CA PHE A 132 14.66 -1.11 -10.88
C PHE A 132 15.68 -1.41 -11.97
N ASP A 133 16.92 -1.71 -11.57
CA ASP A 133 17.94 -2.17 -12.50
C ASP A 133 17.86 -3.69 -12.56
N GLY A 134 17.72 -4.27 -13.76
CA GLY A 134 17.76 -5.73 -13.93
C GLY A 134 16.61 -6.51 -13.29
N THR A 135 15.39 -5.97 -13.23
CA THR A 135 14.23 -6.70 -12.69
C THR A 135 13.94 -7.99 -13.50
N PRO A 136 13.34 -9.03 -12.87
CA PRO A 136 12.92 -10.26 -13.55
C PRO A 136 11.96 -9.98 -14.74
N PRO A 137 11.81 -10.92 -15.70
CA PRO A 137 10.99 -10.74 -16.91
C PRO A 137 9.49 -10.54 -16.63
N HIS A 138 9.03 -10.83 -15.42
CA HIS A 138 7.65 -10.68 -14.98
C HIS A 138 7.67 -9.83 -13.71
N PRO A 139 7.60 -8.49 -13.83
CA PRO A 139 6.33 -7.81 -14.16
C PRO A 139 6.40 -6.87 -15.38
N ALA A 140 5.22 -6.53 -15.92
CA ALA A 140 5.07 -5.47 -16.91
C ALA A 140 5.58 -4.13 -16.36
N ARG A 141 6.19 -3.31 -17.23
CA ARG A 141 6.79 -2.03 -16.83
C ARG A 141 6.25 -0.91 -17.70
N SER A 142 6.01 0.22 -17.05
CA SER A 142 5.75 1.49 -17.73
C SER A 142 6.57 2.58 -17.05
N PHE A 143 6.99 3.55 -17.84
CA PHE A 143 7.56 4.77 -17.32
C PHE A 143 6.47 5.56 -16.57
N ALA A 144 6.75 5.96 -15.33
CA ALA A 144 5.82 6.74 -14.52
C ALA A 144 6.10 8.24 -14.65
N PHE A 145 7.30 8.67 -14.28
CA PHE A 145 7.73 10.07 -14.31
C PHE A 145 9.26 10.17 -14.16
N GLU A 146 9.80 11.35 -14.46
CA GLU A 146 11.20 11.70 -14.16
C GLU A 146 11.27 12.47 -12.84
N ASP A 147 12.24 12.11 -11.99
CA ASP A 147 12.58 12.84 -10.77
C ASP A 147 14.01 13.39 -10.89
N ARG A 148 14.22 14.61 -10.37
CA ARG A 148 15.50 15.32 -10.46
C ARG A 148 16.17 15.36 -9.08
N VAL A 149 17.32 14.69 -9.00
CA VAL A 149 18.18 14.81 -7.82
C VAL A 149 18.84 16.18 -7.79
N VAL A 150 18.44 17.00 -6.83
CA VAL A 150 18.99 18.34 -6.58
C VAL A 150 19.83 18.38 -5.30
N CYS A 151 20.76 19.32 -5.23
CA CYS A 151 21.50 19.59 -4.01
C CYS A 151 20.80 20.73 -3.24
N LEU A 152 20.29 20.43 -2.05
CA LEU A 152 19.76 21.45 -1.16
C LEU A 152 20.88 21.96 -0.23
N CYS A 153 20.94 23.26 -0.02
CA CYS A 153 21.80 23.86 1.00
C CYS A 153 21.13 25.10 1.59
N ARG A 154 21.49 25.47 2.83
CA ARG A 154 21.01 26.72 3.44
C ARG A 154 21.35 27.91 2.54
N ALA A 155 20.51 28.94 2.51
CA ALA A 155 20.69 30.10 1.62
C ALA A 155 22.10 30.71 1.69
N ASN A 156 22.65 30.84 2.91
CA ASN A 156 23.98 31.41 3.14
C ASN A 156 25.12 30.37 3.09
N HIS A 157 24.91 29.20 2.48
CA HIS A 157 25.93 28.15 2.42
C HIS A 157 27.10 28.60 1.52
N PRO A 158 28.38 28.39 1.91
CA PRO A 158 29.52 28.81 1.09
C PRO A 158 29.54 28.27 -0.35
N LEU A 159 28.85 27.14 -0.59
CA LEU A 159 28.69 26.55 -1.92
C LEU A 159 27.59 27.22 -2.77
N ALA A 160 26.61 27.90 -2.17
CA ALA A 160 25.53 28.58 -2.88
C ALA A 160 26.06 29.76 -3.71
N GLY A 161 27.00 30.54 -3.17
CA GLY A 161 27.59 31.70 -3.85
C GLY A 161 28.60 31.38 -4.97
N ARG A 162 28.97 30.11 -5.19
CA ARG A 162 30.01 29.72 -6.16
C ARG A 162 29.49 28.89 -7.34
N GLY A 163 28.18 28.65 -7.40
CA GLY A 163 27.56 27.74 -8.38
C GLY A 163 27.78 26.26 -7.99
N LEU A 164 26.67 25.57 -7.74
CA LEU A 164 26.63 24.16 -7.35
C LEU A 164 26.91 23.27 -8.56
N ARG A 165 28.18 22.97 -8.83
CA ARG A 165 28.58 21.98 -9.85
C ARG A 165 28.75 20.59 -9.23
N ARG A 166 28.33 19.54 -9.95
CA ARG A 166 28.36 18.12 -9.51
C ARG A 166 29.70 17.67 -8.91
N ARG A 167 30.82 18.17 -9.43
CA ARG A 167 32.18 17.90 -8.92
C ARG A 167 32.44 18.49 -7.53
N ARG A 168 31.91 19.69 -7.27
CA ARG A 168 32.10 20.40 -5.99
C ARG A 168 31.21 19.84 -4.89
N VAL A 169 30.00 19.38 -5.24
CA VAL A 169 29.08 18.71 -4.33
C VAL A 169 29.66 17.37 -3.82
N ARG A 170 30.36 16.62 -4.69
CA ARG A 170 31.05 15.37 -4.29
C ARG A 170 32.28 15.60 -3.42
N ALA A 171 32.97 16.72 -3.61
CA ALA A 171 34.16 17.10 -2.84
C ALA A 171 33.81 17.75 -1.48
N ALA A 172 32.57 18.21 -1.31
CA ALA A 172 32.09 18.71 -0.03
C ALA A 172 32.03 17.55 0.97
N GLN A 173 32.71 17.70 2.11
CA GLN A 173 32.54 16.79 3.24
C GLN A 173 31.15 17.04 3.83
N TRP A 174 30.21 16.17 3.47
CA TRP A 174 28.93 16.10 4.14
C TRP A 174 29.17 15.59 5.56
N PRO A 175 28.69 16.27 6.61
CA PRO A 175 28.75 15.70 7.94
C PRO A 175 28.03 14.34 7.87
N ARG A 176 28.77 13.25 8.07
CA ARG A 176 28.24 11.87 8.04
C ARG A 176 27.23 11.58 9.17
N ARG A 177 26.82 12.60 9.92
CA ARG A 177 25.88 12.52 11.03
C ARG A 177 24.61 13.29 10.71
N TRP A 178 23.76 12.68 9.88
CA TRP A 178 22.35 12.59 10.29
C TRP A 178 22.20 11.29 11.04
N ALA A 179 22.74 11.25 12.27
CA ALA A 179 22.24 10.28 13.23
C ALA A 179 20.82 10.76 13.54
N VAL A 180 19.82 10.13 12.94
CA VAL A 180 18.46 10.18 13.49
C VAL A 180 18.63 9.75 14.94
N PRO A 181 18.30 10.58 15.94
CA PRO A 181 18.34 10.14 17.32
C PRO A 181 17.40 8.93 17.38
N ARG A 182 17.96 7.73 17.56
CA ARG A 182 17.18 6.64 18.13
C ARG A 182 16.97 7.08 19.57
N ASN A 183 15.74 7.46 19.90
CA ASN A 183 15.07 7.48 21.20
C ASN A 183 13.90 8.49 21.12
N ALA A 184 12.72 8.25 21.65
CA ALA A 184 12.33 7.35 22.74
C ALA A 184 10.90 6.81 22.52
#